data_AF-A0A496LDB0-F1
#
_entry.id   AF-A0A496LDB0-F1
#
_cell.length_a   1.000
_cell.length_b   1.000
_cell.length_c   1.000
_cell.angle_alpha   90.00
_cell.angle_beta   90.00
_cell.angle_gamma   90.00
#
_symmetry.space_group_name_H-M   'P 1'
#
loop_
_entity.id
_entity.type
_entity.pdbx_description
1 polymer ?
#
loop_
_entity_poly.entity_id
_entity_poly.type
_entity_poly.pdbx_seq_one_letter_code
_entity_poly.pdbx_strand_id
1 'polypeptide(L)'
;MEENKTKGFMQKPVVQFFVAVLAGLVVPLIFASIFYKSFYHGDDRLGDVLEFFRVSHVLTNLILISMIPNFIAVFLLNMFDKWHYLRGVFVSIMIYL
;
A
#
# COMPACT_ATOMS: atom_id res chain seq x y z
N MET A 1 -24.83 -17.56 14.44
CA MET A 1 -24.28 -18.71 13.68
C MET A 1 -23.50 -18.29 12.42
N GLU A 2 -23.81 -17.13 11.80
CA GLU A 2 -23.07 -16.63 10.63
C GLU A 2 -21.65 -16.11 10.94
N GLU A 3 -21.47 -15.42 12.07
CA GLU A 3 -20.18 -14.84 12.47
C GLU A 3 -19.02 -15.86 12.52
N ASN A 4 -19.34 -17.11 12.88
CA ASN A 4 -18.37 -18.21 12.96
C ASN A 4 -17.97 -18.74 11.57
N LYS A 5 -18.90 -18.69 10.59
CA LYS A 5 -18.61 -19.04 9.20
C LYS A 5 -17.72 -17.99 8.53
N THR A 6 -17.96 -16.70 8.81
CA THR A 6 -17.17 -15.60 8.25
C THR A 6 -15.74 -15.60 8.80
N LYS A 7 -15.56 -15.85 10.10
CA LYS A 7 -14.23 -16.00 10.73
C LYS A 7 -13.45 -17.18 10.13
N GLY A 8 -14.10 -18.33 9.92
CA GLY A 8 -13.48 -19.49 9.28
C GLY A 8 -13.12 -19.26 7.80
N PHE A 9 -13.92 -18.47 7.07
CA PHE A 9 -13.62 -18.10 5.68
C PHE A 9 -12.43 -17.13 5.58
N MET A 10 -12.36 -16.14 6.47
CA MET A 10 -11.24 -15.17 6.55
C MET A 10 -9.91 -15.82 6.98
N GLN A 11 -9.96 -16.97 7.65
CA GLN A 11 -8.77 -17.74 8.02
C GLN A 11 -8.21 -18.60 6.88
N LYS A 12 -8.90 -18.68 5.72
CA LYS A 12 -8.38 -19.42 4.58
C LYS A 12 -7.11 -18.73 4.05
N PRO A 13 -6.00 -19.46 3.84
CA PRO A 13 -4.72 -18.89 3.40
C PRO A 13 -4.86 -18.04 2.13
N VAL A 14 -5.73 -18.46 1.21
CA VAL A 14 -6.03 -17.75 -0.04
C VAL A 14 -6.67 -16.39 0.22
N VAL A 15 -7.64 -16.31 1.15
CA VAL A 15 -8.33 -15.06 1.48
C VAL A 15 -7.36 -14.09 2.17
N GLN A 16 -6.54 -14.61 3.10
CA GLN A 16 -5.50 -13.83 3.78
C GLN A 16 -4.48 -13.24 2.80
N PHE A 17 -4.09 -14.01 1.79
CA PHE A 17 -3.20 -13.56 0.72
C PHE A 17 -3.81 -12.41 -0.08
N PHE A 18 -5.04 -12.55 -0.58
CA PHE A 18 -5.69 -11.49 -1.36
C PHE A 18 -5.96 -10.22 -0.53
N VAL A 19 -6.31 -10.37 0.74
CA VAL A 19 -6.46 -9.23 1.66
C VAL A 19 -5.13 -8.50 1.85
N ALA A 20 -4.02 -9.23 1.99
CA ALA A 20 -2.69 -8.62 2.09
C ALA A 20 -2.25 -7.93 0.80
N VAL A 21 -2.55 -8.50 -0.38
CA VAL A 21 -2.29 -7.86 -1.67
C VAL A 21 -3.08 -6.56 -1.81
N LEU A 22 -4.39 -6.60 -1.51
CA LEU A 22 -5.25 -5.42 -1.55
C LEU A 22 -4.78 -4.35 -0.57
N ALA A 23 -4.46 -4.72 0.67
CA ALA A 23 -3.94 -3.78 1.66
C ALA A 23 -2.62 -3.16 1.19
N GLY A 24 -1.70 -3.96 0.67
CA GLY A 24 -0.41 -3.49 0.18
C GLY A 24 -0.48 -2.61 -1.08
N LEU A 25 -1.58 -2.66 -1.83
CA LEU A 25 -1.83 -1.74 -2.96
C LEU A 25 -2.59 -0.48 -2.54
N VAL A 26 -3.60 -0.63 -1.68
CA VAL A 26 -4.50 0.47 -1.29
C VAL A 26 -3.83 1.42 -0.30
N VAL A 27 -3.07 0.90 0.67
CA VAL A 27 -2.43 1.71 1.71
C VAL A 27 -1.44 2.73 1.13
N PRO A 28 -0.54 2.37 0.20
CA PRO A 28 0.33 3.33 -0.48
C PRO A 28 -0.43 4.41 -1.25
N LEU A 29 -1.55 4.06 -1.91
CA LEU A 29 -2.37 5.02 -2.66
C LEU A 29 -3.03 6.04 -1.75
N ILE A 30 -3.58 5.60 -0.61
CA ILE A 30 -4.16 6.49 0.40
C ILE A 30 -3.06 7.39 0.98
N PHE A 31 -1.91 6.80 1.33
CA PHE A 31 -0.79 7.57 1.89
C PHE A 31 -0.26 8.60 0.88
N ALA A 32 -0.10 8.23 -0.39
CA ALA A 32 0.29 9.13 -1.46
C ALA A 32 -0.71 10.26 -1.65
N SER A 33 -2.02 9.98 -1.58
CA SER A 33 -3.08 11.00 -1.67
C SER A 33 -3.06 11.98 -0.48
N ILE A 34 -2.88 11.48 0.75
CA ILE A 34 -2.73 12.31 1.96
C ILE A 34 -1.45 13.13 1.90
N PHE A 35 -0.34 12.53 1.47
CA PHE A 35 0.95 13.20 1.32
C PHE A 35 0.85 14.30 0.27
N TYR A 36 0.26 14.00 -0.88
CA TYR A 36 -0.03 14.99 -1.91
C TYR A 36 -0.84 16.14 -1.34
N LYS A 37 -1.98 15.89 -0.71
CA LYS A 37 -2.83 16.95 -0.15
C LYS A 37 -2.17 17.76 0.98
N SER A 38 -1.30 17.13 1.76
CA SER A 38 -0.62 17.78 2.90
C SER A 38 0.59 18.62 2.47
N PHE A 39 1.29 18.23 1.41
CA PHE A 39 2.49 18.94 0.92
C PHE A 39 2.20 19.85 -0.27
N TYR A 40 1.21 19.51 -1.09
CA TYR A 40 0.82 20.27 -2.27
C TYR A 40 -0.17 21.39 -1.88
N HIS A 41 0.36 22.60 -1.77
CA HIS A 41 -0.38 23.84 -1.47
C HIS A 41 -0.64 24.69 -2.73
N GLY A 42 -0.31 24.17 -3.92
CA GLY A 42 -0.40 24.90 -5.20
C GLY A 42 -1.79 24.81 -5.83
N ASP A 43 -2.20 25.89 -6.47
CA ASP A 43 -3.42 26.00 -7.28
C ASP A 43 -3.23 25.40 -8.69
N ASP A 44 -2.15 24.62 -8.92
CA ASP A 44 -1.84 24.15 -10.26
C ASP A 44 -2.68 22.92 -10.64
N ARG A 45 -3.02 22.86 -11.93
CA ARG A 45 -3.83 21.79 -12.50
C ARG A 45 -3.10 20.46 -12.33
N LEU A 46 -3.85 19.42 -11.93
CA LEU A 46 -3.35 18.03 -11.81
C LEU A 46 -2.49 17.55 -13.00
N GLY A 47 -2.76 18.06 -14.21
CA GLY A 47 -1.97 17.79 -15.41
C GLY A 47 -0.54 18.35 -15.37
N ASP A 48 -0.36 19.59 -14.90
CA ASP A 48 0.96 20.23 -14.79
C ASP A 48 1.82 19.56 -13.72
N VAL A 49 1.16 19.04 -12.68
CA VAL A 49 1.80 18.32 -11.59
C VAL A 49 2.25 16.92 -12.02
N LEU A 50 1.45 16.22 -12.84
CA LEU A 50 1.82 14.96 -13.47
C LEU A 50 3.01 15.13 -14.43
N GLU A 51 3.04 16.23 -15.19
CA GLU A 51 4.15 16.55 -16.08
C GLU A 51 5.42 16.91 -15.30
N PHE A 52 5.28 17.67 -14.20
CA PHE A 52 6.38 17.97 -13.28
C PHE A 52 6.93 16.71 -12.58
N PHE A 53 6.07 15.79 -12.16
CA PHE A 53 6.49 14.49 -11.60
C PHE A 53 7.20 13.62 -12.64
N ARG A 54 6.80 13.67 -13.91
CA ARG A 54 7.46 12.92 -14.99
C ARG A 54 8.88 13.42 -15.28
N VAL A 55 9.10 14.74 -15.17
CA VAL A 55 10.37 15.38 -15.53
C VAL A 55 11.35 15.43 -14.35
N SER A 56 10.86 15.36 -13.11
CA SER A 56 11.69 15.42 -11.90
C SER A 56 11.87 14.05 -11.23
N HIS A 57 13.02 13.80 -10.60
CA HIS A 57 13.26 12.63 -9.74
C HIS A 57 12.29 12.53 -8.53
N VAL A 58 11.35 13.48 -8.40
CA VAL A 58 10.34 13.53 -7.37
C VAL A 58 9.37 12.35 -7.47
N LEU A 59 9.07 11.82 -8.67
CA LEU A 59 8.24 10.61 -8.80
C LEU A 59 8.91 9.40 -8.14
N THR A 60 10.21 9.22 -8.33
CA THR A 60 10.99 8.15 -7.68
C THR A 60 11.00 8.33 -6.16
N ASN A 61 11.18 9.56 -5.68
CA ASN A 61 11.11 9.86 -4.24
C ASN A 61 9.71 9.62 -3.68
N LEU A 62 8.66 9.93 -4.43
CA LEU A 62 7.27 9.71 -4.03
C LEU A 62 6.95 8.21 -3.96
N ILE A 63 7.41 7.42 -4.93
CA ILE A 63 7.31 5.96 -4.90
C ILE A 63 8.04 5.43 -3.66
N LEU A 64 9.29 5.83 -3.41
CA LEU A 64 10.06 5.42 -2.23
C LEU A 64 9.36 5.78 -0.91
N ILE A 65 8.83 7.00 -0.80
CA ILE A 65 8.06 7.45 0.38
C ILE A 65 6.77 6.65 0.53
N SER A 66 6.09 6.32 -0.57
CA SER A 66 4.87 5.51 -0.57
C SER A 66 5.12 4.04 -0.20
N MET A 67 6.37 3.57 -0.23
CA MET A 67 6.76 2.24 0.25
C MET A 67 6.89 2.16 1.77
N ILE A 68 7.06 3.29 2.48
CA ILE A 68 7.22 3.32 3.94
C ILE A 68 6.06 2.60 4.67
N PRO A 69 4.77 2.84 4.34
CA PRO A 69 3.67 2.08 4.93
C PRO A 69 3.76 0.57 4.72
N ASN A 70 4.27 0.13 3.56
CA ASN A 70 4.43 -1.29 3.26
C ASN A 70 5.59 -1.91 4.05
N PHE A 71 6.68 -1.19 4.27
CA PHE A 71 7.73 -1.62 5.20
C PHE A 71 7.24 -1.70 6.65
N ILE A 72 6.42 -0.74 7.09
CA ILE A 72 5.78 -0.78 8.41
C ILE A 72 4.85 -2.00 8.51
N ALA A 73 4.04 -2.27 7.48
CA ALA A 73 3.17 -3.44 7.43
C ALA A 73 3.96 -4.76 7.50
N VAL A 74 5.07 -4.88 6.76
CA VAL A 74 5.97 -6.02 6.84
C VAL A 74 6.53 -6.19 8.26
N PHE A 75 6.98 -5.10 8.89
CA PHE A 75 7.52 -5.15 10.26
C PHE A 75 6.47 -5.59 11.28
N LEU A 76 5.26 -5.03 11.22
CA LEU A 76 4.15 -5.40 12.10
C LEU A 76 3.72 -6.86 11.90
N LEU A 77 3.57 -7.31 10.65
CA LEU A 77 3.20 -8.70 10.36
C LEU A 77 4.28 -9.69 10.81
N ASN A 78 5.55 -9.33 10.68
CA ASN A 78 6.66 -10.12 11.19
C ASN A 78 6.64 -10.19 12.73
N MET A 79 6.38 -9.07 13.42
CA MET A 79 6.31 -9.00 14.88
C MET A 79 5.19 -9.88 15.48
N PHE A 80 4.09 -10.06 14.75
CA PHE A 80 2.94 -10.87 15.18
C PHE A 80 2.92 -12.30 14.59
N ASP A 81 4.04 -12.78 14.03
CA ASP A 81 4.17 -14.09 13.39
C ASP A 81 3.10 -14.36 12.30
N LYS A 82 2.67 -13.31 11.60
CA LYS A 82 1.66 -13.37 10.54
C LYS A 82 2.29 -13.60 9.16
N TRP A 83 3.20 -14.57 9.08
CA TRP A 83 3.98 -14.93 7.89
C TRP A 83 3.15 -15.20 6.63
N HIS A 84 1.90 -15.67 6.79
CA HIS A 84 0.99 -15.92 5.66
C HIS A 84 0.57 -14.65 4.92
N TYR A 85 0.44 -13.52 5.62
CA TYR A 85 0.06 -12.23 5.02
C TYR A 85 1.27 -11.56 4.33
N LEU A 86 2.50 -11.82 4.80
CA LEU A 86 3.72 -11.26 4.21
C LEU A 86 3.83 -11.58 2.72
N ARG A 87 3.43 -12.78 2.29
CA ARG A 87 3.46 -13.18 0.87
C ARG A 87 2.63 -12.23 -0.01
N GLY A 88 1.45 -11.83 0.44
CA GLY A 88 0.60 -10.90 -0.31
C GLY A 88 1.18 -9.48 -0.33
N VAL A 89 1.76 -9.04 0.79
CA VAL A 89 2.43 -7.73 0.86
C VAL A 89 3.64 -7.68 -0.07
N PHE A 90 4.49 -8.72 -0.10
CA PHE A 90 5.63 -8.77 -1.02
C PHE A 90 5.21 -8.78 -2.50
N VAL A 91 4.15 -9.50 -2.85
CA VAL A 91 3.61 -9.47 -4.23
C VAL A 91 3.13 -8.07 -4.59
N SER A 92 2.43 -7.39 -3.68
CA SER A 92 2.05 -5.99 -3.93
C SER A 92 3.27 -5.09 -4.12
N ILE A 93 4.34 -5.31 -3.32
CA ILE A 93 5.60 -4.59 -3.45
C ILE A 93 6.24 -4.76 -4.82
N MET A 94 6.24 -5.98 -5.36
CA MET A 94 6.82 -6.26 -6.68
C MET A 94 6.04 -5.66 -7.86
N ILE A 95 4.79 -5.23 -7.69
CA ILE A 95 3.99 -4.66 -8.80
C ILE A 95 4.48 -3.27 -9.20
N TYR A 96 5.07 -2.52 -8.26
CA TYR A 96 5.43 -1.12 -8.45
C TYR A 96 6.94 -0.85 -8.31
N LEU A 97 7.76 -1.90 -8.22
CA LEU A 97 9.22 -1.88 -8.10
C LEU A 97 9.82 -2.36 -9.43
#